data_AF-A0A382MLS5-F1
#
_entry.id   AF-A0A382MLS5-F1
#
_cell.length_a   1.000
_cell.length_b   1.000
_cell.length_c   1.000
_cell.angle_alpha   90.00
_cell.angle_beta   90.00
_cell.angle_gamma   90.00
#
_symmetry.space_group_name_H-M   'P 1'
#
loop_
_entity.id
_entity.type
_entity.pdbx_description
1 polymer ?
#
loop_
_entity_poly.entity_id
_entity_poly.type
_entity_poly.pdbx_seq_one_letter_code
_entity_poly.pdbx_strand_id
1 'polypeptide(L)'
;MLQRAKYFLFLLSTTSNIFPYIFLISLMLLVISMGMGAYYFGLFSPDALEAEGIGNAFGGGFFDTLWWSMKHVLDPGALAENYGAPKLVLVFAMFNSLMGLVIVSGLIGFIVNSIQSAVEDARNGAATIREVNHIL
;
A
#
# COMPACT_ATOMS: atom_id res chain seq x y z
N MET A 1 8.66 29.22 -1.83
CA MET A 1 9.06 27.79 -1.66
C MET A 1 7.94 26.83 -2.07
N LEU A 2 6.69 27.04 -1.64
CA LEU A 2 5.55 26.16 -1.98
C LEU A 2 5.28 26.00 -3.50
N GLN A 3 5.41 27.08 -4.29
CA GLN A 3 5.23 27.00 -5.75
C GLN A 3 6.31 26.15 -6.45
N ARG A 4 7.55 26.16 -5.95
CA ARG A 4 8.64 25.33 -6.49
C ARG A 4 8.38 23.84 -6.20
N ALA A 5 7.92 23.52 -5.00
CA ALA A 5 7.56 22.15 -4.64
C ALA A 5 6.40 21.60 -5.52
N LYS A 6 5.36 22.41 -5.76
CA LYS A 6 4.26 22.05 -6.67
C LYS A 6 4.75 21.79 -8.09
N TYR A 7 5.65 22.62 -8.61
CA TYR A 7 6.23 22.44 -9.94
C TYR A 7 7.04 21.15 -10.04
N PHE A 8 7.91 20.85 -9.06
CA PHE A 8 8.66 19.60 -9.04
C PHE A 8 7.75 18.37 -8.90
N LEU A 9 6.68 18.46 -8.11
CA LEU A 9 5.72 17.37 -7.96
C LEU A 9 4.95 17.11 -9.26
N PHE A 10 4.55 18.17 -9.96
CA PHE A 10 3.92 18.08 -11.28
C PHE A 10 4.86 17.47 -12.34
N LEU A 11 6.11 17.94 -12.37
CA LEU A 11 7.14 17.41 -13.28
C LEU A 11 7.41 15.93 -12.99
N LEU A 12 7.56 15.56 -11.71
CA LEU A 12 7.78 14.17 -11.31
C LEU A 12 6.59 13.29 -11.67
N SER A 13 5.37 13.78 -11.45
CA SER A 13 4.13 13.06 -11.74
C SER A 13 3.90 12.81 -13.23
N THR A 14 4.34 13.73 -14.08
CA THR A 14 4.05 13.68 -15.52
C THR A 14 5.15 12.98 -16.31
N THR A 15 6.39 13.02 -15.81
CA THR A 15 7.57 12.63 -16.59
C THR A 15 8.23 11.33 -16.11
N SER A 16 7.94 10.84 -14.91
CA SER A 16 8.65 9.68 -14.33
C SER A 16 7.79 8.42 -14.25
N ASN A 17 8.33 7.30 -14.78
CA ASN A 17 7.74 5.97 -14.64
C ASN A 17 7.78 5.43 -13.19
N ILE A 18 8.59 6.03 -12.32
CA ILE A 18 8.76 5.61 -10.92
C ILE A 18 7.71 6.29 -10.01
N PHE A 19 7.16 7.42 -10.45
CA PHE A 19 6.23 8.22 -9.63
C PHE A 19 5.02 7.42 -9.11
N PRO A 20 4.34 6.58 -9.90
CA PRO A 20 3.20 5.81 -9.40
C PRO A 20 3.55 4.91 -8.20
N TYR A 21 4.74 4.31 -8.20
CA TYR A 21 5.24 3.48 -7.10
C TYR A 21 5.50 4.31 -5.84
N ILE A 22 6.19 5.45 -5.98
CA ILE A 22 6.47 6.35 -4.86
C ILE A 22 5.16 6.89 -4.27
N PHE A 23 4.21 7.24 -5.13
CA PHE A 23 2.89 7.69 -4.72
C PHE A 23 2.15 6.62 -3.92
N LEU A 24 2.08 5.38 -4.43
CA LEU A 24 1.43 4.28 -3.72
C LEU A 24 2.12 3.93 -2.41
N ILE A 25 3.44 3.90 -2.36
CA ILE A 25 4.19 3.65 -1.11
C ILE A 25 3.92 4.77 -0.10
N SER A 26 3.90 6.02 -0.54
CA SER A 26 3.59 7.17 0.32
C SER A 26 2.17 7.10 0.86
N LEU A 27 1.20 6.73 0.01
CA LEU A 27 -0.19 6.51 0.40
C LEU A 27 -0.31 5.34 1.39
N MET A 28 0.43 4.26 1.17
CA MET A 28 0.50 3.11 2.09
C MET A 28 1.01 3.52 3.46
N LEU A 29 2.10 4.28 3.53
CA LEU A 29 2.65 4.78 4.80
C LEU A 29 1.66 5.70 5.53
N LEU A 30 0.93 6.55 4.79
CA LEU A 30 -0.12 7.40 5.36
C LEU A 30 -1.27 6.57 5.93
N VAL A 31 -1.74 5.57 5.20
CA VAL A 31 -2.81 4.67 5.64
C VAL A 31 -2.38 3.86 6.86
N ILE A 32 -1.16 3.30 6.86
CA ILE A 32 -0.59 2.61 8.03
C ILE A 32 -0.55 3.55 9.24
N SER A 33 -0.10 4.78 9.06
CA SER A 33 -0.04 5.79 10.14
C SER A 33 -1.43 6.13 10.69
N MET A 34 -2.45 6.21 9.83
CA MET A 34 -3.85 6.39 10.26
C MET A 34 -4.35 5.17 11.04
N GLY A 35 -4.06 3.95 10.57
CA GLY A 35 -4.40 2.71 11.28
C GLY A 35 -3.74 2.60 12.65
N MET A 36 -2.52 3.13 12.81
CA MET A 36 -1.85 3.20 14.11
C MET A 36 -2.58 4.09 15.12
N GLY A 37 -3.48 4.97 14.66
CA GLY A 37 -4.38 5.73 15.52
C GLY A 37 -5.24 4.84 16.43
N ALA A 38 -5.50 3.58 16.05
CA ALA A 38 -6.23 2.61 16.85
C ALA A 38 -5.63 2.39 18.25
N TYR A 39 -4.31 2.62 18.41
CA TYR A 39 -3.64 2.59 19.72
C TYR A 39 -4.35 3.47 20.76
N TYR A 40 -4.72 4.69 20.39
CA TYR A 40 -5.39 5.65 21.28
C TYR A 40 -6.84 5.26 21.60
N PHE A 41 -7.42 4.33 20.84
CA PHE A 41 -8.80 3.85 21.01
C PHE A 41 -8.87 2.46 21.63
N GLY A 42 -7.78 2.00 22.26
CA GLY A 42 -7.76 0.77 23.05
C GLY A 42 -7.41 -0.49 22.28
N LEU A 43 -6.54 -0.40 21.26
CA LEU A 43 -6.03 -1.56 20.51
C LEU A 43 -5.44 -2.65 21.42
N PHE A 44 -4.84 -2.29 22.55
CA PHE A 44 -4.30 -3.24 23.55
C PHE A 44 -5.08 -3.22 24.87
N SER A 45 -6.36 -2.85 24.82
CA SER A 45 -7.26 -3.03 25.97
C SER A 45 -7.47 -4.53 26.26
N PRO A 46 -7.84 -4.91 27.51
CA PRO A 46 -8.10 -6.31 27.85
C PRO A 46 -9.08 -6.98 26.87
N ASP A 47 -10.19 -6.30 26.55
CA ASP A 47 -11.20 -6.76 25.60
C ASP A 47 -10.64 -6.94 24.17
N ALA A 48 -9.69 -6.10 23.77
CA ALA A 48 -9.07 -6.20 22.44
C ALA A 48 -8.09 -7.37 22.33
N LEU A 49 -7.37 -7.69 23.41
CA LEU A 49 -6.41 -8.79 23.46
C LEU A 49 -7.09 -10.18 23.45
N GLU A 50 -8.40 -10.25 23.70
CA GLU A 50 -9.18 -11.48 23.51
C GLU A 50 -9.37 -11.82 22.03
N ALA A 51 -9.23 -10.85 21.12
CA ALA A 51 -9.34 -11.08 19.69
C ALA A 51 -8.06 -11.73 19.13
N GLU A 52 -8.23 -12.79 18.33
CA GLU A 52 -7.14 -13.60 17.77
C GLU A 52 -6.10 -12.77 16.98
N GLY A 53 -6.55 -11.72 16.29
CA GLY A 53 -5.71 -10.89 15.42
C GLY A 53 -4.82 -9.87 16.14
N ILE A 54 -5.04 -9.67 17.45
CA ILE A 54 -4.41 -8.63 18.26
C ILE A 54 -3.43 -9.28 19.24
N GLY A 55 -2.14 -9.20 18.92
CA GLY A 55 -1.06 -9.64 19.81
C GLY A 55 -0.23 -8.46 20.33
N ASN A 56 0.23 -8.57 21.58
CA ASN A 56 1.10 -7.59 22.24
C ASN A 56 2.50 -8.17 22.51
N ALA A 57 3.08 -8.86 21.53
CA ALA A 57 4.35 -9.57 21.68
C ALA A 57 5.50 -8.67 22.21
N PHE A 58 5.48 -7.38 21.89
CA PHE A 58 6.46 -6.38 22.36
C PHE A 58 5.94 -5.49 23.51
N GLY A 59 4.90 -5.93 24.23
CA GLY A 59 4.36 -5.23 25.38
C GLY A 59 3.27 -4.21 25.07
N GLY A 60 2.71 -4.20 23.85
CA GLY A 60 1.56 -3.39 23.47
C GLY A 60 1.92 -1.93 23.19
N GLY A 61 2.93 -1.72 22.35
CA GLY A 61 3.49 -0.39 22.05
C GLY A 61 3.46 0.01 20.57
N PHE A 62 4.34 0.94 20.21
CA PHE A 62 4.46 1.47 18.84
C PHE A 62 4.69 0.35 17.80
N PHE A 63 5.61 -0.59 18.09
CA PHE A 63 5.95 -1.66 17.15
C PHE A 63 4.82 -2.66 16.94
N ASP A 64 4.12 -3.05 18.01
CA ASP A 64 2.94 -3.93 17.90
C ASP A 64 1.81 -3.22 17.11
N THR A 65 1.62 -1.92 17.33
CA THR A 65 0.61 -1.13 16.61
C THR A 65 0.97 -0.98 15.14
N LEU A 66 2.24 -0.70 14.84
CA LEU A 66 2.75 -0.60 13.47
C LEU A 66 2.55 -1.93 12.74
N TRP A 67 2.91 -3.04 13.40
CA TRP A 67 2.74 -4.38 12.87
C TRP A 67 1.27 -4.70 12.62
N TRP A 68 0.40 -4.46 13.60
CA TRP A 68 -1.04 -4.65 13.46
C TRP A 68 -1.60 -3.84 12.29
N SER A 69 -1.26 -2.54 12.19
CA SER A 69 -1.71 -1.70 11.10
C SER A 69 -1.18 -2.18 9.74
N MET A 70 0.10 -2.54 9.66
CA MET A 70 0.70 -3.07 8.44
C MET A 70 0.04 -4.37 7.97
N LYS A 71 -0.26 -5.30 8.89
CA LYS A 71 -0.97 -6.55 8.58
C LYS A 71 -2.28 -6.28 7.85
N HIS A 72 -3.08 -5.32 8.31
CA HIS A 72 -4.37 -5.02 7.70
C HIS A 72 -4.26 -4.39 6.30
N VAL A 73 -3.21 -3.62 6.04
CA VAL A 73 -2.99 -3.02 4.71
C VAL A 73 -2.51 -4.06 3.70
N LEU A 74 -1.64 -4.98 4.13
CA LEU A 74 -1.07 -6.02 3.26
C LEU A 74 -1.99 -7.23 3.09
N ASP A 75 -2.73 -7.58 4.14
CA ASP A 75 -3.72 -8.64 4.17
C ASP A 75 -5.05 -8.12 4.73
N PRO A 76 -5.96 -7.67 3.85
CA PRO A 76 -7.30 -7.26 4.22
C PRO A 76 -8.14 -8.37 4.87
N GLY A 77 -7.77 -9.64 4.70
CA GLY A 77 -8.42 -10.79 5.34
C GLY A 77 -8.23 -10.82 6.85
N ALA A 78 -7.16 -10.20 7.38
CA ALA A 78 -6.88 -10.09 8.81
C ALA A 78 -7.97 -9.34 9.59
N LEU A 79 -8.89 -8.64 8.92
CA LEU A 79 -10.04 -8.00 9.55
C LEU A 79 -10.87 -8.99 10.38
N ALA A 80 -11.05 -10.22 9.87
CA ALA A 80 -11.84 -11.25 10.53
C ALA A 80 -11.26 -11.67 11.89
N GLU A 81 -9.95 -11.54 12.06
CA GLU A 81 -9.26 -11.90 13.30
C GLU A 81 -9.50 -10.88 14.43
N ASN A 82 -10.04 -9.68 14.12
CA ASN A 82 -10.37 -8.68 15.14
C ASN A 82 -11.83 -8.75 15.59
N TYR A 83 -12.59 -9.79 15.20
CA TYR A 83 -13.93 -9.99 15.76
C TYR A 83 -13.81 -10.24 17.28
N GLY A 84 -14.45 -9.36 18.06
CA GLY A 84 -14.31 -9.32 19.52
C GLY A 84 -13.60 -8.07 20.03
N ALA A 85 -12.84 -7.37 19.17
CA ALA A 85 -12.20 -6.11 19.55
C ALA A 85 -13.21 -4.96 19.76
N PRO A 86 -12.84 -3.91 20.50
CA PRO A 86 -13.67 -2.72 20.66
C PRO A 86 -14.13 -2.13 19.32
N LYS A 87 -15.39 -1.67 19.26
CA LYS A 87 -16.03 -1.20 18.02
C LYS A 87 -15.21 -0.17 17.25
N LEU A 88 -14.53 0.74 17.96
CA LEU A 88 -13.68 1.76 17.33
C LEU A 88 -12.44 1.15 16.68
N VAL A 89 -11.78 0.18 17.33
CA VAL A 89 -10.64 -0.57 16.76
C VAL A 89 -11.07 -1.31 15.49
N LEU A 90 -12.26 -1.92 15.50
CA LEU A 90 -12.81 -2.59 14.31
C LEU A 90 -13.05 -1.62 13.14
N VAL A 91 -13.48 -0.38 13.41
CA VAL A 91 -13.62 0.66 12.37
C VAL A 91 -12.26 1.02 11.77
N PHE A 92 -11.22 1.17 12.60
CA PHE A 92 -9.86 1.38 12.10
C PHE A 92 -9.37 0.19 11.27
N ALA A 93 -9.58 -1.05 11.74
CA ALA A 93 -9.22 -2.27 11.02
C ALA A 93 -9.92 -2.30 9.65
N MET A 94 -11.24 -2.05 9.62
CA MET A 94 -12.04 -2.05 8.40
C MET A 94 -11.57 -0.98 7.41
N PHE A 95 -11.30 0.24 7.88
CA PHE A 95 -10.74 1.31 7.04
C PHE A 95 -9.39 0.89 6.45
N ASN A 96 -8.50 0.37 7.28
CA ASN A 96 -7.14 0.00 6.89
C ASN A 96 -7.14 -1.15 5.87
N SER A 97 -7.98 -2.16 6.07
CA SER A 97 -8.17 -3.28 5.14
C SER A 97 -8.78 -2.85 3.82
N LEU A 98 -9.78 -1.97 3.82
CA LEU A 98 -10.37 -1.45 2.58
C LEU A 98 -9.36 -0.64 1.77
N MET A 99 -8.61 0.24 2.43
CA MET A 99 -7.54 1.00 1.79
C MET A 99 -6.40 0.09 1.31
N GLY A 100 -6.07 -0.95 2.10
CA GLY A 100 -5.14 -2.01 1.73
C GLY A 100 -5.51 -2.69 0.41
N LEU A 101 -6.78 -3.10 0.26
CA LEU A 101 -7.29 -3.68 -1.00
C LEU A 101 -7.04 -2.77 -2.19
N VAL A 102 -7.34 -1.48 -2.06
CA VAL A 102 -7.15 -0.49 -3.15
C VAL A 102 -5.66 -0.33 -3.48
N ILE A 103 -4.81 -0.17 -2.47
CA ILE A 103 -3.37 0.05 -2.64
C ILE A 103 -2.70 -1.18 -3.26
N VAL A 104 -2.95 -2.38 -2.71
CA VAL A 104 -2.37 -3.63 -3.20
C VAL A 104 -2.84 -3.92 -4.62
N SER A 105 -4.13 -3.71 -4.92
CA SER A 105 -4.65 -3.87 -6.29
C SER A 105 -3.97 -2.92 -7.27
N GLY A 106 -3.79 -1.65 -6.87
CA GLY A 106 -3.05 -0.67 -7.67
C GLY A 106 -1.60 -1.07 -7.91
N LEU A 107 -0.91 -1.55 -6.87
CA LEU A 107 0.47 -2.01 -6.95
C LEU A 107 0.61 -3.19 -7.91
N ILE A 108 -0.28 -4.18 -7.82
CA ILE A 108 -0.33 -5.32 -8.73
C ILE A 108 -0.52 -4.84 -10.17
N GLY A 109 -1.44 -3.90 -10.41
CA GLY A 109 -1.67 -3.33 -11.74
C GLY A 109 -0.40 -2.71 -12.36
N PHE A 110 0.36 -1.94 -11.58
CA PHE A 110 1.61 -1.35 -12.06
C PHE A 110 2.71 -2.38 -12.29
N ILE A 111 2.83 -3.39 -11.42
CA ILE A 111 3.78 -4.50 -11.59
C ILE A 111 3.46 -5.25 -12.89
N VAL A 112 2.19 -5.61 -13.11
CA VAL A 112 1.75 -6.32 -14.31
C VAL A 112 2.06 -5.51 -15.57
N ASN A 113 1.77 -4.21 -15.57
CA ASN A 113 2.10 -3.33 -16.70
C ASN A 113 3.61 -3.30 -16.97
N SER A 114 4.43 -3.20 -15.92
CA SER A 114 5.89 -3.15 -16.08
C SER A 114 6.47 -4.47 -16.59
N ILE A 115 5.91 -5.60 -16.18
CA ILE A 115 6.26 -6.92 -16.71
C ILE A 115 5.90 -7.00 -18.19
N GLN A 116 4.70 -6.54 -18.58
CA GLN A 116 4.28 -6.55 -19.98
C GLN A 116 5.22 -5.72 -20.86
N SER A 117 5.58 -4.51 -20.43
CA SER A 117 6.54 -3.66 -21.15
C SER A 117 7.92 -4.32 -21.26
N ALA A 118 8.43 -4.92 -20.18
CA ALA A 118 9.71 -5.62 -20.20
C ALA A 118 9.70 -6.83 -21.15
N VAL A 119 8.57 -7.56 -21.24
CA VAL A 119 8.40 -8.66 -22.18
C VAL A 119 8.34 -8.16 -23.63
N GLU A 120 7.66 -7.05 -23.89
CA GLU A 120 7.58 -6.43 -25.22
C GLU A 120 8.96 -5.95 -25.69
N ASP A 121 9.71 -5.27 -24.83
CA ASP A 121 11.09 -4.84 -25.10
C ASP A 121 12.00 -6.04 -25.41
N ALA A 122 11.88 -7.13 -24.65
CA ALA A 122 12.63 -8.36 -24.90
C ALA A 122 12.27 -9.02 -26.25
N ARG A 123 11.00 -8.99 -26.65
CA ARG A 123 10.55 -9.49 -27.96
C ARG A 123 11.08 -8.64 -29.11
N ASN A 124 11.09 -7.32 -28.95
CA ASN A 124 11.62 -6.39 -29.94
C ASN A 124 13.15 -6.52 -30.06
N GLY A 125 13.87 -6.73 -28.96
CA GLY A 125 15.31 -7.00 -28.97
C GLY A 125 15.70 -8.35 -29.59
N ALA A 126 14.80 -9.34 -29.55
CA ALA A 126 15.01 -10.66 -30.18
C ALA A 126 14.69 -10.68 -31.69
N ALA A 127 13.92 -9.70 -32.19
CA ALA A 127 13.58 -9.56 -33.60
C ALA A 127 14.52 -8.55 -34.27
N THR A 128 15.44 -9.02 -35.14
CA THR A 128 16.16 -8.12 -36.05
C THR A 128 15.20 -7.65 -37.14
N ILE A 129 14.53 -6.51 -36.91
CA ILE A 129 13.67 -5.91 -37.92
C ILE A 129 14.57 -5.21 -38.95
N ARG A 130 14.87 -5.92 -40.04
CA ARG A 130 15.52 -5.35 -41.21
C ARG A 130 14.45 -4.68 -42.07
N GLU A 131 14.08 -3.46 -41.72
CA GLU A 131 13.12 -2.69 -42.51
C GLU A 131 13.71 -2.40 -43.90
N VAL A 132 13.01 -2.85 -44.94
CA VAL A 132 13.24 -2.45 -46.33
C VAL A 132 11.93 -1.85 -46.83
N ASN A 133 11.93 -0.55 -47.13
CA ASN A 133 10.82 0.21 -47.72
C ASN A 133 9.53 0.26 -46.88
N HIS A 134 9.57 0.81 -45.66
CA HIS A 134 8.36 1.36 -45.05
C HIS A 134 8.43 2.89 -45.05
N ILE A 135 7.34 3.52 -45.51
CA ILE A 135 7.11 4.98 -45.43
C ILE A 135 6.05 5.17 -44.33
N LEU A 136 6.26 6.21 -43.52
CA LEU A 136 5.55 6.56 -42.28
C LEU A 136 4.02 6.59 -42.41
#